data_AF-A0A7J0GJF6-F1
#
_entry.id   AF-A0A7J0GJF6-F1
#
_cell.length_a   1.000
_cell.length_b   1.000
_cell.length_c   1.000
_cell.angle_alpha   90.00
_cell.angle_beta   90.00
_cell.angle_gamma   90.00
#
_symmetry.space_group_name_H-M   'P 1'
#
loop_
_entity.id
_entity.type
_entity.pdbx_description
1 polymer ?
#
loop_
_entity_poly.entity_id
_entity_poly.type
_entity_poly.pdbx_seq_one_letter_code
_entity_poly.pdbx_strand_id
1 'polypeptide(L)'
;MSNSTTFMVSVVDDLNFYPEERKSVDAYNQQQREKYHLTPKDGNIQSDVLLLNGTPLVLTESRDIPAMNPELVDTLKPITIAPDSIVFATLKGFNAPA
;
A
#
# COMPACT_ATOMS: atom_id res chain seq x y z
N MET A 1 -11.64 -3.22 24.46
CA MET A 1 -11.60 -1.91 23.77
C MET A 1 -12.38 -2.07 22.48
N SER A 2 -13.42 -1.28 22.25
CA SER A 2 -14.14 -1.31 20.97
C SER A 2 -13.71 -0.10 20.16
N ASN A 3 -13.15 -0.32 18.97
CA ASN A 3 -13.23 0.54 17.78
C ASN A 3 -12.13 0.21 16.75
N SER A 4 -12.15 -1.02 16.25
CA SER A 4 -11.58 -1.37 14.94
C SER A 4 -12.04 -0.31 13.92
N THR A 5 -11.14 0.61 13.57
CA THR A 5 -11.43 1.70 12.62
C THR A 5 -10.60 1.44 11.38
N THR A 6 -11.29 1.09 10.30
CA THR A 6 -10.67 0.99 8.97
C THR A 6 -10.47 2.40 8.43
N PHE A 7 -9.27 2.71 7.97
CA PHE A 7 -9.01 3.97 7.28
C PHE A 7 -9.13 3.77 5.78
N MET A 8 -9.71 4.77 5.12
CA MET A 8 -9.72 4.90 3.67
C MET A 8 -8.92 6.14 3.31
N VAL A 9 -7.79 5.95 2.65
CA VAL A 9 -6.90 7.04 2.26
C VAL A 9 -6.93 7.19 0.74
N SER A 10 -7.15 8.42 0.27
CA SER A 10 -7.08 8.78 -1.15
C SER A 10 -5.89 9.70 -1.37
N VAL A 11 -5.23 9.56 -2.52
CA VAL A 11 -4.09 10.40 -2.91
C VAL A 11 -4.41 11.08 -4.23
N VAL A 12 -4.11 12.36 -4.32
CA VAL A 12 -4.40 13.21 -5.49
C VAL A 12 -3.18 14.09 -5.75
N ASP A 13 -2.80 14.25 -7.01
CA ASP A 13 -1.73 15.16 -7.42
C ASP A 13 -2.13 16.63 -7.16
N ASP A 14 -1.21 17.41 -6.58
CA ASP A 14 -1.40 18.87 -6.45
C ASP A 14 -1.02 19.59 -7.75
N LEU A 15 -1.97 19.62 -8.68
CA LEU A 15 -1.80 20.19 -10.02
C LEU A 15 -1.95 21.72 -10.05
N ASN A 16 -2.05 22.38 -8.90
CA ASN A 16 -2.25 23.83 -8.85
C ASN A 16 -1.03 24.61 -9.40
N PHE A 17 0.15 23.99 -9.44
CA PHE A 17 1.36 24.62 -9.96
C PHE A 17 1.56 24.49 -11.47
N TYR A 18 0.95 23.51 -12.14
CA TYR A 18 1.18 23.23 -13.58
C TYR A 18 -0.10 22.83 -14.33
N PRO A 19 -0.91 23.80 -14.81
CA PRO A 19 -2.19 23.53 -15.48
C PRO A 19 -2.07 22.75 -16.80
N GLU A 20 -0.92 22.86 -17.48
CA GLU A 20 -0.64 22.22 -18.78
C GLU A 20 -0.43 20.70 -18.67
N GLU A 21 -0.08 20.19 -17.49
CA GLU A 21 0.16 18.76 -17.26
C GLU A 21 -1.12 17.95 -16.98
N ARG A 22 -2.30 18.58 -16.97
CA ARG A 22 -3.59 17.87 -16.74
C ARG A 22 -3.82 16.67 -17.68
N LYS A 23 -3.20 16.65 -18.86
CA LYS A 23 -3.29 15.53 -19.81
C LYS A 23 -2.44 14.31 -19.42
N SER A 24 -1.39 14.47 -18.59
CA SER A 24 -0.57 13.35 -18.11
C SER A 24 -1.26 12.60 -16.96
N VAL A 25 -2.12 13.29 -16.21
CA VAL A 25 -2.87 12.77 -15.06
C VAL A 25 -3.76 11.60 -15.43
N ASP A 26 -4.41 11.63 -16.60
CA ASP A 26 -5.21 10.50 -17.10
C ASP A 26 -4.35 9.28 -17.45
N ALA A 27 -3.08 9.48 -17.85
CA ALA A 27 -2.14 8.41 -18.13
C ALA A 27 -1.47 7.84 -16.86
N TYR A 28 -1.25 8.67 -15.83
CA TYR A 28 -0.79 8.23 -14.50
C TYR A 28 -1.89 7.53 -13.71
N ASN A 29 -3.14 7.99 -13.82
CA ASN A 29 -4.34 7.32 -13.27
C ASN A 29 -4.63 5.95 -13.91
N GLN A 30 -3.97 5.60 -15.03
CA GLN A 30 -4.03 4.26 -15.62
C GLN A 30 -2.95 3.32 -15.09
N GLN A 31 -1.99 3.80 -14.29
CA GLN A 31 -0.97 2.95 -13.67
C GLN A 31 -1.51 2.28 -12.41
N GLN A 32 -1.15 1.01 -12.21
CA GLN A 32 -1.43 0.29 -10.97
C GLN A 32 -0.44 0.73 -9.90
N ARG A 33 -0.94 1.02 -8.69
CA ARG A 33 -0.09 1.17 -7.51
C ARG A 33 0.29 -0.20 -6.96
N GLU A 34 1.45 -0.27 -6.34
CA GLU A 34 1.87 -1.44 -5.57
C GLU A 34 1.46 -1.26 -4.12
N LYS A 35 0.76 -2.23 -3.55
CA LYS A 35 0.29 -2.23 -2.16
C LYS A 35 0.92 -3.41 -1.40
N TYR A 36 1.48 -3.11 -0.23
CA TYR A 36 2.07 -4.08 0.68
C TYR A 36 1.35 -3.97 2.02
N HIS A 37 0.42 -4.88 2.29
CA HIS A 37 -0.37 -4.87 3.52
C HIS A 37 0.22 -5.87 4.52
N LEU A 38 0.76 -5.36 5.60
CA LEU A 38 1.28 -6.13 6.73
C LEU A 38 0.19 -6.28 7.79
N THR A 39 -0.13 -7.52 8.10
CA THR A 39 -1.06 -7.87 9.19
C THR A 39 -0.37 -8.80 10.19
N PRO A 40 -0.67 -8.72 11.49
CA PRO A 40 -0.18 -9.69 12.45
C PRO A 40 -0.73 -11.08 12.14
N LYS A 41 0.09 -12.12 12.27
CA LYS A 41 -0.37 -13.50 12.11
C LYS A 41 -1.53 -13.77 13.08
N ASP A 42 -2.60 -14.36 12.55
CA ASP A 42 -3.83 -14.68 13.29
C ASP A 42 -4.49 -13.46 13.99
N GLY A 43 -4.17 -12.24 13.56
CA GLY A 43 -4.64 -11.00 14.19
C GLY A 43 -4.01 -10.71 15.56
N ASN A 44 -3.00 -11.47 15.96
CA ASN A 44 -2.31 -11.28 17.24
C ASN A 44 -1.21 -10.22 17.10
N ILE A 45 -1.44 -9.01 17.62
CA ILE A 45 -0.47 -7.90 17.59
C ILE A 45 0.85 -8.18 18.32
N GLN A 46 0.91 -9.23 19.13
CA GLN A 46 2.14 -9.69 19.81
C GLN A 46 2.84 -10.84 19.05
N SER A 47 2.34 -11.23 17.88
CA SER A 47 3.01 -12.21 17.05
C SER A 47 4.36 -11.69 16.58
N ASP A 48 5.34 -12.57 16.55
CA ASP A 48 6.66 -12.39 15.94
C ASP A 48 6.64 -12.55 14.41
N VAL A 49 5.49 -12.93 13.83
CA VAL A 49 5.32 -13.13 12.39
C VAL A 49 4.28 -12.16 11.84
N LEU A 50 4.66 -11.45 10.78
CA LEU A 50 3.76 -10.65 9.96
C LEU A 50 3.39 -11.40 8.68
N LEU A 51 2.18 -11.14 8.18
CA LEU A 51 1.72 -11.59 6.88
C LEU A 51 1.77 -10.42 5.90
N LEU A 52 2.47 -10.59 4.78
CA LEU A 52 2.43 -9.67 3.64
C LEU A 52 1.33 -10.12 2.68
N ASN A 53 0.28 -9.30 2.53
CA ASN A 53 -0.87 -9.60 1.67
C ASN A 53 -1.45 -11.01 1.95
N GLY A 54 -1.45 -11.43 3.22
CA GLY A 54 -1.89 -12.74 3.69
C GLY A 54 -0.82 -13.85 3.69
N THR A 55 0.37 -13.60 3.16
CA THR A 55 1.47 -14.59 3.11
C THR A 55 2.48 -14.36 4.24
N PRO A 56 2.83 -15.35 5.07
CA PRO A 56 3.79 -15.18 6.15
C PRO A 56 5.19 -14.74 5.68
N LEU A 57 5.72 -13.70 6.31
CA LEU A 57 7.11 -13.27 6.14
C LEU A 57 8.01 -14.09 7.07
N VAL A 58 8.40 -15.26 6.59
CA VAL A 58 9.38 -16.14 7.24
C VAL A 58 10.52 -16.40 6.27
N LEU A 59 11.72 -16.63 6.82
CA LEU A 59 12.87 -16.98 5.99
C LEU A 59 12.59 -18.28 5.20
N THR A 60 13.18 -18.38 4.02
CA THR A 60 13.15 -19.62 3.24
C THR A 60 13.87 -20.75 3.99
N GLU A 61 13.77 -21.99 3.51
CA GLU A 61 14.55 -23.12 4.06
C GLU A 61 16.06 -22.85 4.02
N SER A 62 16.51 -22.11 3.01
CA SER A 62 17.90 -21.65 2.84
C SER A 62 18.26 -20.42 3.69
N ARG A 63 17.33 -19.93 4.51
CA ARG A 63 17.45 -18.72 5.36
C ARG A 63 17.53 -17.40 4.58
N ASP A 64 17.04 -17.37 3.35
CA ASP A 64 16.97 -16.15 2.56
C ASP A 64 15.76 -15.30 2.96
N ILE A 65 15.85 -14.00 2.66
CA ILE A 65 14.71 -13.07 2.78
C ILE A 65 13.64 -13.49 1.76
N PRO A 66 12.38 -13.70 2.17
CA PRO A 66 11.31 -14.09 1.25
C PRO A 66 10.99 -12.97 0.25
N ALA A 67 10.43 -13.34 -0.90
CA ALA A 67 9.99 -12.37 -1.90
C ALA A 67 8.89 -11.44 -1.33
N MET A 68 9.09 -10.14 -1.44
CA MET A 68 8.11 -9.13 -1.04
C MET A 68 7.24 -8.75 -2.24
N ASN A 69 6.22 -9.55 -2.52
CA ASN A 69 5.34 -9.34 -3.66
C ASN A 69 4.20 -8.35 -3.34
N PRO A 70 4.01 -7.30 -4.17
CA PRO A 70 2.90 -6.37 -4.00
C PRO A 70 1.58 -6.97 -4.47
N GLU A 71 0.49 -6.40 -3.97
CA GLU A 71 -0.80 -6.41 -4.63
C GLU A 71 -0.86 -5.22 -5.59
N LEU A 72 -1.17 -5.45 -6.86
CA LEU A 72 -1.34 -4.39 -7.84
C LEU A 72 -2.79 -3.89 -7.79
N VAL A 73 -2.96 -2.61 -7.45
CA VAL A 73 -4.29 -2.02 -7.23
C VAL A 73 -4.44 -0.78 -8.10
N ASP A 74 -5.66 -0.58 -8.62
CA ASP A 74 -6.06 0.64 -9.33
C ASP A 74 -5.81 1.88 -8.45
N THR A 75 -5.07 2.87 -8.98
CA THR A 75 -4.71 4.11 -8.30
C THR A 75 -5.93 4.94 -7.89
N LEU A 76 -7.05 4.85 -8.62
CA LEU A 76 -8.28 5.56 -8.29
C LEU A 76 -9.03 4.97 -7.09
N LYS A 77 -8.72 3.73 -6.71
CA LYS A 77 -9.36 3.11 -5.54
C LYS A 77 -8.70 3.59 -4.25
N PRO A 78 -9.47 3.88 -3.19
CA PRO A 78 -8.89 4.22 -1.89
C PRO A 78 -8.00 3.11 -1.35
N ILE A 79 -7.02 3.47 -0.54
CA ILE A 79 -6.20 2.54 0.23
C ILE A 79 -6.97 2.20 1.51
N THR A 80 -7.44 0.95 1.59
CA THR A 80 -8.11 0.41 2.77
C THR A 80 -7.08 -0.18 3.73
N ILE A 81 -7.07 0.31 4.97
CA ILE A 81 -6.14 -0.13 6.02
C ILE A 81 -6.95 -0.82 7.12
N ALA A 82 -6.65 -2.08 7.37
CA ALA A 82 -7.30 -2.84 8.45
C ALA A 82 -6.81 -2.36 9.83
N PRO A 83 -7.57 -2.59 10.90
CA PRO A 83 -7.11 -2.35 12.27
C PRO A 83 -5.79 -3.07 12.56
N ASP A 84 -4.96 -2.47 13.40
CA ASP A 84 -3.71 -3.04 13.89
C ASP A 84 -2.78 -3.54 12.77
N SER A 85 -2.81 -2.85 11.62
CA SER A 85 -2.09 -3.24 10.41
C SER A 85 -1.36 -2.04 9.81
N ILE A 86 -0.41 -2.33 8.91
CA ILE A 86 0.41 -1.32 8.24
C ILE A 86 0.30 -1.55 6.73
N VAL A 87 0.14 -0.49 5.95
CA VAL A 87 0.17 -0.57 4.48
C VAL A 87 1.27 0.34 3.96
N PHE A 88 2.17 -0.22 3.14
CA PHE A 88 3.03 0.57 2.26
C PHE A 88 2.40 0.62 0.87
N ALA A 89 2.41 1.80 0.25
CA ALA A 89 1.90 1.99 -1.11
C ALA A 89 2.95 2.72 -1.95
N THR A 90 3.32 2.13 -3.09
CA THR A 90 4.19 2.78 -4.07
C THR A 90 3.33 3.41 -5.15
N LEU A 91 3.35 4.73 -5.22
CA LEU A 91 2.68 5.51 -6.25
C LEU A 91 3.68 5.83 -7.34
N LYS A 92 3.61 5.10 -8.46
CA LYS A 92 4.49 5.33 -9.61
C LYS A 92 4.03 6.60 -10.33
N GLY A 93 4.98 7.47 -10.65
CA GLY A 93 4.70 8.71 -11.38
C GLY A 93 4.05 9.83 -10.56
N PHE A 94 3.94 9.68 -9.24
CA PHE A 94 3.46 10.75 -8.36
C PHE A 94 4.50 11.88 -8.28
N ASN A 95 4.11 13.08 -8.71
CA ASN A 95 4.98 14.26 -8.72
C ASN A 95 4.74 15.10 -7.46
N ALA A 96 5.47 14.77 -6.38
CA ALA A 96 5.45 15.54 -5.15
C ALA A 96 6.62 16.55 -5.10
N PRO A 97 6.40 17.81 -4.71
CA PRO A 97 7.50 18.68 -4.30
C PRO A 97 8.18 18.11 -3.03
N ALA A 98 9.51 18.22 -2.96
CA ALA A 98 10.35 17.70 -1.86
C ALA A 98 10.54 18.71 -0.72
#